data_AF-A0A2W6AYH7-F1
#
_entry.id   AF-A0A2W6AYH7-F1
#
_cell.length_a   1.000
_cell.length_b   1.000
_cell.length_c   1.000
_cell.angle_alpha   90.00
_cell.angle_beta   90.00
_cell.angle_gamma   90.00
#
_symmetry.space_group_name_H-M   'P 1'
#
loop_
_entity.id
_entity.type
_entity.pdbx_description
1 polymer ?
#
loop_
_entity_poly.entity_id
_entity_poly.type
_entity_poly.pdbx_seq_one_letter_code
_entity_poly.pdbx_strand_id
1 'polypeptide(L)'
;MATMRIDQFISSHQRDWGELEALLRRVRGGNMRALSAVELEHLSQLYRHASADLALARRDYPRDAVTAYLNRLVASAHPVIYYREAFSLSRLRRFITTTFPRLFRATWGYTLTAFLLFFIPALACFTVVLVDERAAITLLGPDAAYNVIDNFKRGEIWTHIPLPVRPAESATIMTNNIRVIFIALAGGMLFGTLTVFILVANGIMLGAIFGLAWRYNMITPLLSFIAGHGFIELSVIFLAGGVGLMLGDALLRPGPRSRVEALSLVAGKAIRLVIGGALLLVIAGTIEGFFSPAYSLPPWVHYTVGLLTAVLLYGYWLFAGRERKREA
;
A
#
# COMPACT_ATOMS: atom_id res chain seq x y z
N MET A 1 -45.29 26.55 24.43
CA MET A 1 -44.80 25.15 24.53
C MET A 1 -44.69 24.82 26.00
N ALA A 2 -45.47 23.86 26.49
CA ALA A 2 -45.40 23.43 27.89
C ALA A 2 -44.08 22.68 28.08
N THR A 3 -43.16 23.23 28.86
CA THR A 3 -41.95 22.53 29.29
C THR A 3 -42.40 21.31 30.08
N MET A 4 -42.08 20.11 29.58
CA MET A 4 -42.31 18.86 30.31
C MET A 4 -41.69 19.00 31.71
N ARG A 5 -42.33 18.47 32.75
CA ARG A 5 -41.68 18.46 34.07
C ARG A 5 -40.45 17.57 33.98
N ILE A 6 -39.35 18.00 34.59
CA ILE A 6 -38.08 17.28 34.54
C ILE A 6 -38.21 15.82 35.01
N ASP A 7 -39.08 15.56 36.00
CA ASP A 7 -39.37 14.21 36.50
C ASP A 7 -40.01 13.32 35.41
N GLN A 8 -40.89 13.89 34.59
CA GLN A 8 -41.50 13.17 33.48
C GLN A 8 -40.45 12.85 32.41
N PHE A 9 -39.60 13.84 32.07
CA PHE A 9 -38.49 13.66 31.14
C PHE A 9 -37.52 12.56 31.61
N ILE A 10 -37.14 12.55 32.89
CA ILE A 10 -36.31 11.49 33.43
C ILE A 10 -37.03 10.14 33.34
N SER A 11 -38.29 10.07 33.78
CA SER A 11 -39.03 8.79 33.81
C SER A 11 -39.23 8.16 32.43
N SER A 12 -39.37 8.95 31.37
CA SER A 12 -39.61 8.44 30.02
C SER A 12 -38.34 7.95 29.32
N HIS A 13 -37.16 8.45 29.71
CA HIS A 13 -35.89 8.16 29.03
C HIS A 13 -34.89 7.35 29.87
N GLN A 14 -35.10 7.22 31.19
CA GLN A 14 -34.18 6.55 32.11
C GLN A 14 -33.91 5.08 31.77
N ARG A 15 -34.89 4.39 31.16
CA ARG A 15 -34.72 2.98 30.72
C ARG A 15 -33.63 2.86 29.66
N ASP A 16 -33.71 3.66 28.61
CA ASP A 16 -32.75 3.66 27.50
C ASP A 16 -31.34 4.06 27.99
N TRP A 17 -31.26 5.04 28.91
CA TRP A 17 -29.99 5.45 29.49
C TRP A 17 -29.35 4.34 30.34
N GLY A 18 -30.16 3.62 31.12
CA GLY A 18 -29.71 2.48 31.90
C GLY A 18 -29.23 1.32 31.04
N GLU A 19 -29.91 1.05 29.92
CA GLU A 19 -29.51 0.01 28.97
C GLU A 19 -28.20 0.37 28.25
N LEU A 20 -28.05 1.63 27.83
CA LEU A 20 -26.79 2.14 27.30
C LEU A 20 -25.65 1.97 28.32
N GLU A 21 -25.88 2.34 29.58
CA GLU A 21 -24.88 2.18 30.64
C GLU A 21 -24.51 0.70 30.88
N ALA A 22 -25.50 -0.21 30.84
CA ALA A 22 -25.27 -1.65 30.98
C ALA A 22 -24.41 -2.22 29.83
N LEU A 23 -24.70 -1.82 28.59
CA LEU A 23 -23.90 -2.21 27.42
C LEU A 23 -22.47 -1.63 27.50
N LEU A 24 -22.32 -0.37 27.92
CA LEU A 24 -21.00 0.24 28.12
C LEU A 24 -20.18 -0.44 29.23
N ARG A 25 -20.83 -0.90 30.30
CA ARG A 25 -20.15 -1.67 31.36
C ARG A 25 -19.60 -3.00 30.85
N ARG A 26 -20.27 -3.67 29.90
CA ARG A 26 -19.76 -4.90 29.26
C ARG A 26 -18.54 -4.65 28.37
N VAL A 27 -18.39 -3.43 27.86
CA VAL A 27 -17.25 -3.03 27.02
C VAL A 27 -16.07 -2.50 27.84
N ARG A 28 -16.30 -2.02 29.08
CA ARG A 28 -15.24 -1.58 30.00
C ARG A 28 -14.30 -2.75 30.32
N GLY A 29 -13.05 -2.62 29.88
CA GLY A 29 -12.02 -3.67 29.94
C GLY A 29 -11.31 -3.96 28.61
N GLY A 30 -11.69 -3.25 27.53
CA GLY A 30 -10.99 -3.33 26.23
C GLY A 30 -11.44 -4.51 25.36
N ASN A 31 -12.43 -5.29 25.78
CA ASN A 31 -12.92 -6.44 25.04
C ASN A 31 -14.24 -6.14 24.30
N MET A 32 -14.16 -5.33 23.24
CA MET A 32 -15.32 -5.05 22.37
C MET A 32 -15.92 -6.29 21.67
N ARG A 33 -15.21 -7.43 21.71
CA ARG A 33 -15.75 -8.73 21.24
C ARG A 33 -16.84 -9.30 22.15
N ALA A 34 -17.14 -8.65 23.27
CA ALA A 34 -18.22 -9.03 24.18
C ALA A 34 -19.63 -8.66 23.65
N LEU A 35 -19.72 -7.85 22.57
CA LEU A 35 -20.98 -7.48 21.93
C LEU A 35 -21.10 -8.14 20.55
N SER A 36 -22.26 -8.74 20.30
CA SER A 36 -22.68 -9.22 18.99
C SER A 36 -23.00 -8.05 18.04
N ALA A 37 -23.11 -8.34 16.73
CA ALA A 37 -23.47 -7.32 15.73
C ALA A 37 -24.82 -6.64 16.03
N VAL A 38 -25.81 -7.40 16.52
CA VAL A 38 -27.12 -6.90 16.92
C VAL A 38 -27.00 -5.95 18.13
N GLU A 39 -26.18 -6.30 19.12
CA GLU A 39 -25.96 -5.45 20.29
C GLU A 39 -25.18 -4.17 19.96
N LEU A 40 -24.27 -4.22 18.98
CA LEU A 40 -23.55 -3.04 18.46
C LEU A 40 -24.47 -2.07 17.74
N GLU A 41 -25.41 -2.58 16.94
CA GLU A 41 -26.44 -1.78 16.29
C GLU A 41 -27.37 -1.15 17.33
N HIS A 42 -27.79 -1.92 18.33
CA HIS A 42 -28.62 -1.43 19.42
C HIS A 42 -27.92 -0.35 20.26
N LEU A 43 -26.65 -0.56 20.62
CA LEU A 43 -25.81 0.45 21.29
C LEU A 43 -25.70 1.74 20.47
N SER A 44 -25.62 1.63 19.14
CA SER A 44 -25.59 2.78 18.23
C SER A 44 -26.90 3.56 18.18
N GLN A 45 -28.03 2.87 18.29
CA GLN A 45 -29.35 3.49 18.40
C GLN A 45 -29.50 4.24 19.73
N LEU A 46 -29.20 3.56 20.84
CA LEU A 46 -29.25 4.13 22.20
C LEU A 46 -28.33 5.35 22.36
N TYR A 47 -27.13 5.33 21.76
CA TYR A 47 -26.23 6.48 21.75
C TYR A 47 -26.83 7.71 21.05
N ARG A 48 -27.52 7.52 19.91
CA ARG A 48 -28.16 8.63 19.20
C ARG A 48 -29.33 9.22 20.01
N HIS A 49 -30.12 8.36 20.65
CA HIS A 49 -31.20 8.79 21.55
C HIS A 49 -30.63 9.59 22.74
N ALA A 50 -29.63 9.07 23.45
CA ALA A 50 -28.99 9.77 24.56
C ALA A 50 -28.34 11.11 24.14
N SER A 51 -27.81 11.20 22.91
CA SER A 51 -27.27 12.45 22.36
C SER A 51 -28.36 13.49 22.06
N ALA A 52 -29.52 13.05 21.57
CA ALA A 52 -30.69 13.91 21.37
C ALA A 52 -31.25 14.39 22.72
N ASP A 53 -31.35 13.50 23.71
CA ASP A 53 -31.79 13.81 25.06
C ASP A 53 -30.84 14.81 25.74
N LEU A 54 -29.52 14.68 25.54
CA LEU A 54 -28.54 15.64 26.02
C LEU A 54 -28.74 17.03 25.40
N ALA A 55 -29.09 17.11 24.10
CA ALA A 55 -29.36 18.37 23.44
C ALA A 55 -30.62 19.06 24.00
N LEU A 56 -31.67 18.28 24.26
CA LEU A 56 -32.89 18.76 24.91
C LEU A 56 -32.61 19.20 26.36
N ALA A 57 -31.90 18.40 27.14
CA ALA A 57 -31.55 18.70 28.52
C ALA A 57 -30.67 19.95 28.66
N ARG A 58 -29.74 20.17 27.73
CA ARG A 58 -28.94 21.41 27.67
C ARG A 58 -29.78 22.66 27.36
N ARG A 59 -30.84 22.51 26.55
CA ARG A 59 -31.74 23.62 26.20
C ARG A 59 -32.68 23.95 27.35
N ASP A 60 -33.32 22.93 27.92
CA ASP A 60 -34.45 23.10 28.85
C ASP A 60 -34.04 23.06 30.33
N TYR A 61 -32.95 22.34 30.66
CA TYR A 61 -32.47 22.11 32.04
C TYR A 61 -30.93 22.23 32.18
N PRO A 62 -30.30 23.34 31.75
CA PRO A 62 -28.84 23.44 31.64
C PRO A 62 -28.06 23.29 32.96
N ARG A 63 -28.68 23.58 34.11
CA ARG A 63 -28.05 23.52 35.44
C ARG A 63 -28.41 22.26 36.24
N ASP A 64 -29.20 21.36 35.65
CA ASP A 64 -29.68 20.17 36.35
C ASP A 64 -28.68 19.01 36.33
N ALA A 65 -28.76 18.13 37.33
CA ALA A 65 -27.95 16.92 37.43
C ALA A 65 -28.14 15.97 36.24
N VAL A 66 -29.34 15.93 35.62
CA VAL A 66 -29.61 15.10 34.44
C VAL A 66 -28.74 15.51 33.25
N THR A 67 -28.52 16.81 33.05
CA THR A 67 -27.67 17.33 31.96
C THR A 67 -26.23 16.90 32.17
N ALA A 68 -25.73 16.97 33.41
CA ALA A 68 -24.39 16.50 33.76
C ALA A 68 -24.26 14.96 33.62
N TYR A 69 -25.30 14.21 33.98
CA TYR A 69 -25.35 12.75 33.80
C TYR A 69 -25.30 12.35 32.33
N LEU A 70 -26.20 12.91 31.51
CA LEU A 70 -26.24 12.65 30.07
C LEU A 70 -24.95 13.03 29.37
N ASN A 71 -24.34 14.15 29.77
CA ASN A 71 -23.05 14.56 29.23
C ASN A 71 -21.96 13.52 29.50
N ARG A 72 -21.89 12.96 30.71
CA ARG A 72 -20.95 11.88 31.05
C ARG A 72 -21.26 10.58 30.32
N LEU A 73 -22.54 10.24 30.17
CA LEU A 73 -22.99 9.02 29.49
C LEU A 73 -22.62 9.06 28.01
N VAL A 74 -22.95 10.14 27.30
CA VAL A 74 -22.61 10.35 25.89
C VAL A 74 -21.09 10.39 25.70
N ALA A 75 -20.36 11.11 26.57
CA ALA A 75 -18.91 11.16 26.51
C ALA A 75 -18.26 9.78 26.71
N SER A 76 -18.85 8.92 27.56
CA SER A 76 -18.36 7.56 27.79
C SER A 76 -18.68 6.61 26.63
N ALA A 77 -19.79 6.84 25.92
CA ALA A 77 -20.21 6.05 24.78
C ALA A 77 -19.43 6.39 23.49
N HIS A 78 -19.02 7.65 23.35
CA HIS A 78 -18.42 8.17 22.12
C HIS A 78 -17.20 7.34 21.61
N PRO A 79 -16.22 6.96 22.45
CA PRO A 79 -15.08 6.17 22.00
C PRO A 79 -15.45 4.74 21.56
N VAL A 80 -16.57 4.19 22.04
CA VAL A 80 -17.05 2.83 21.70
C VAL A 80 -17.75 2.84 20.35
N ILE A 81 -18.57 3.86 20.08
CA ILE A 81 -19.30 4.03 18.82
C ILE A 81 -18.37 4.33 17.66
N TYR A 82 -17.40 5.22 17.89
CA TYR A 82 -16.46 5.65 16.86
C TYR A 82 -15.14 4.85 16.90
N TYR A 83 -15.13 3.71 17.58
CA TYR A 83 -13.97 2.83 17.60
C TYR A 83 -13.66 2.31 16.19
N ARG A 84 -12.54 2.76 15.63
CA ARG A 84 -11.87 2.04 14.55
C ARG A 84 -11.22 0.82 15.15
N GLU A 85 -11.56 -0.37 14.65
CA GLU A 85 -10.96 -1.62 15.14
C GLU A 85 -9.44 -1.49 15.25
N ALA A 86 -8.89 -1.66 16.46
CA ALA A 86 -7.44 -1.57 16.65
C ALA A 86 -6.70 -2.53 15.73
N PHE A 87 -5.50 -2.12 15.34
CA PHE A 87 -4.56 -2.96 14.62
C PHE A 87 -4.48 -4.35 15.29
N SER A 88 -4.74 -5.40 14.52
CA SER A 88 -4.71 -6.77 15.02
C SER A 88 -3.61 -7.52 14.29
N LEU A 89 -2.62 -7.98 15.05
CA LEU A 89 -1.53 -8.81 14.54
C LEU A 89 -2.06 -10.06 13.81
N SER A 90 -3.16 -10.65 14.28
CA SER A 90 -3.80 -11.79 13.62
C SER A 90 -4.36 -11.43 12.24
N ARG A 91 -4.89 -10.20 12.07
CA ARG A 91 -5.38 -9.72 10.77
C ARG A 91 -4.24 -9.38 9.83
N LEU A 92 -3.17 -8.74 10.32
CA LEU A 92 -1.98 -8.50 9.52
C LEU A 92 -1.34 -9.82 9.08
N ARG A 93 -1.19 -10.79 9.99
CA ARG A 93 -0.70 -12.14 9.68
C ARG A 93 -1.55 -12.79 8.60
N ARG A 94 -2.88 -12.83 8.75
CA ARG A 94 -3.79 -13.39 7.74
C ARG A 94 -3.70 -12.65 6.40
N PHE A 95 -3.56 -11.32 6.44
CA PHE A 95 -3.39 -10.52 5.24
C PHE A 95 -2.12 -10.92 4.48
N ILE A 96 -0.98 -10.99 5.18
CA ILE A 96 0.30 -11.40 4.61
C ILE A 96 0.25 -12.87 4.18
N THR A 97 -0.14 -13.81 5.03
CA THR A 97 -0.03 -15.24 4.69
C THR A 97 -1.06 -15.73 3.67
N THR A 98 -2.19 -15.03 3.54
CA THR A 98 -3.34 -15.55 2.80
C THR A 98 -3.94 -14.54 1.82
N THR A 99 -4.34 -13.35 2.29
CA THR A 99 -5.09 -12.42 1.46
C THR A 99 -4.27 -11.85 0.31
N PHE A 100 -3.08 -11.32 0.61
CA PHE A 100 -2.20 -10.70 -0.39
C PHE A 100 -1.76 -11.67 -1.50
N PRO A 101 -1.21 -12.87 -1.21
CA PRO A 101 -0.77 -13.79 -2.27
C PRO A 101 -1.95 -14.34 -3.10
N ARG A 102 -3.14 -14.50 -2.50
CA ARG A 102 -4.37 -14.83 -3.25
C ARG A 102 -4.78 -13.71 -4.20
N LEU A 103 -4.75 -12.47 -3.74
CA LEU A 103 -5.09 -11.31 -4.57
C LEU A 103 -4.11 -11.16 -5.73
N PHE A 104 -2.80 -11.29 -5.47
CA PHE A 104 -1.77 -11.27 -6.51
C PHE A 104 -2.07 -12.28 -7.61
N ARG A 105 -2.33 -13.55 -7.25
CA ARG A 105 -2.66 -14.60 -8.22
C ARG A 105 -3.96 -14.32 -8.97
N ALA A 106 -4.95 -13.72 -8.33
CA ALA A 106 -6.20 -13.36 -8.98
C ALA A 106 -6.04 -12.22 -10.01
N THR A 107 -4.99 -11.39 -9.88
CA THR A 107 -4.73 -10.26 -10.77
C THR A 107 -3.48 -10.44 -11.64
N TRP A 108 -2.93 -11.65 -11.71
CA TRP A 108 -1.62 -11.93 -12.31
C TRP A 108 -1.53 -11.48 -13.78
N GLY A 109 -2.63 -11.58 -14.54
CA GLY A 109 -2.66 -11.18 -15.95
C GLY A 109 -2.32 -9.70 -16.14
N TYR A 110 -2.82 -8.83 -15.27
CA TYR A 110 -2.48 -7.40 -15.32
C TYR A 110 -1.02 -7.14 -14.96
N THR A 111 -0.51 -7.84 -13.96
CA THR A 111 0.91 -7.75 -13.57
C THR A 111 1.82 -8.23 -14.70
N LEU A 112 1.45 -9.30 -15.42
CA LEU A 112 2.18 -9.75 -16.59
C LEU A 112 2.15 -8.69 -17.71
N THR A 113 0.99 -8.09 -18.00
CA THR A 113 0.91 -7.00 -18.97
C THR A 113 1.81 -5.83 -18.59
N ALA A 114 1.82 -5.44 -17.31
CA ALA A 114 2.69 -4.38 -16.83
C ALA A 114 4.18 -4.74 -16.94
N PHE A 115 4.54 -6.00 -16.65
CA PHE A 115 5.89 -6.51 -16.89
C PHE A 115 6.27 -6.39 -18.36
N LEU A 116 5.41 -6.80 -19.30
CA LEU A 116 5.72 -6.73 -20.73
C LEU A 116 5.84 -5.28 -21.23
N LEU A 117 4.96 -4.39 -20.79
CA LEU A 117 5.02 -2.96 -21.12
C LEU A 117 6.29 -2.28 -20.63
N PHE A 118 6.90 -2.80 -19.56
CA PHE A 118 8.19 -2.32 -19.06
C PHE A 118 9.37 -3.01 -19.77
N PHE A 119 9.33 -4.34 -19.83
CA PHE A 119 10.46 -5.17 -20.23
C PHE A 119 10.76 -5.06 -21.73
N ILE A 120 9.74 -4.97 -22.58
CA ILE A 120 9.93 -4.85 -24.03
C ILE A 120 10.67 -3.55 -24.38
N PRO A 121 10.24 -2.35 -23.93
CA PRO A 121 11.00 -1.12 -24.13
C PRO A 121 12.39 -1.15 -23.49
N ALA A 122 12.53 -1.76 -22.31
CA ALA A 122 13.83 -1.89 -21.65
C ALA A 122 14.82 -2.70 -22.49
N LEU A 123 14.41 -3.85 -23.00
CA LEU A 123 15.24 -4.69 -23.87
C LEU A 123 15.57 -3.97 -25.18
N ALA A 124 14.57 -3.32 -25.81
CA ALA A 124 14.79 -2.55 -27.02
C ALA A 124 15.82 -1.43 -26.80
N CYS A 125 15.65 -0.62 -25.76
CA CYS A 125 16.56 0.49 -25.46
C CYS A 125 17.95 0.03 -25.03
N PHE A 126 18.05 -1.09 -24.29
CA PHE A 126 19.32 -1.75 -24.01
C PHE A 126 20.06 -2.07 -25.31
N THR A 127 19.40 -2.76 -26.25
CA THR A 127 20.03 -3.13 -27.54
C THR A 127 20.40 -1.92 -28.39
N VAL A 128 19.54 -0.89 -28.42
CA VAL A 128 19.82 0.36 -29.15
C VAL A 128 21.07 1.04 -28.59
N VAL A 129 21.17 1.19 -27.27
CA VAL A 129 22.35 1.80 -26.62
C VAL A 129 23.61 0.93 -26.80
N LEU A 130 23.48 -0.40 -26.84
CA LEU A 130 24.59 -1.27 -27.17
C LEU A 130 25.14 -1.02 -28.57
N VAL A 131 24.30 -0.66 -29.54
CA VAL A 131 24.74 -0.36 -30.92
C VAL A 131 25.24 1.08 -31.04
N ASP A 132 24.50 2.05 -30.50
CA ASP A 132 24.84 3.46 -30.52
C ASP A 132 24.69 4.09 -29.13
N GLU A 133 25.82 4.41 -28.51
CA GLU A 133 25.87 5.08 -27.20
C GLU A 133 25.12 6.42 -27.21
N ARG A 134 25.13 7.16 -28.33
CA ARG A 134 24.49 8.48 -28.41
C ARG A 134 22.98 8.39 -28.22
N ALA A 135 22.38 7.23 -28.51
CA ALA A 135 20.97 7.00 -28.24
C ALA A 135 20.62 7.20 -26.75
N ALA A 136 21.56 6.94 -25.82
CA ALA A 136 21.33 7.18 -24.41
C ALA A 136 21.06 8.66 -24.08
N ILE A 137 21.68 9.60 -24.82
CA ILE A 137 21.45 11.05 -24.68
C ILE A 137 20.01 11.40 -25.03
N THR A 138 19.46 10.80 -26.08
CA THR A 138 18.06 11.02 -26.48
C THR A 138 17.07 10.35 -25.53
N LEU A 139 17.39 9.13 -25.06
CA LEU A 139 16.49 8.33 -24.22
C LEU A 139 16.41 8.81 -22.76
N LEU A 140 17.54 9.26 -22.20
CA LEU A 140 17.63 9.72 -20.80
C LEU A 140 17.53 11.25 -20.67
N GLY A 141 17.81 11.98 -21.76
CA GLY A 141 18.07 13.41 -21.74
C GLY A 141 19.56 13.72 -21.53
N PRO A 142 20.07 14.87 -22.02
CA PRO A 142 21.50 15.17 -22.02
C PRO A 142 22.14 15.13 -20.63
N ASP A 143 21.57 15.84 -19.66
CA ASP A 143 22.17 15.97 -18.33
C ASP A 143 22.26 14.61 -17.62
N ALA A 144 21.19 13.82 -17.67
CA ALA A 144 21.17 12.50 -17.04
C ALA A 144 22.15 11.52 -17.73
N ALA A 145 22.19 11.52 -19.07
CA ALA A 145 23.09 10.66 -19.83
C ALA A 145 24.55 10.98 -19.56
N TYR A 146 24.95 12.26 -19.61
CA TYR A 146 26.33 12.68 -19.34
C TYR A 146 26.75 12.35 -17.91
N ASN A 147 25.88 12.60 -16.92
CA ASN A 147 26.17 12.23 -15.53
C ASN A 147 26.42 10.72 -15.37
N VAL A 148 25.60 9.87 -15.98
CA VAL A 148 25.78 8.41 -15.92
C VAL A 148 27.08 7.99 -16.63
N ILE A 149 27.33 8.52 -17.83
CA ILE A 149 28.53 8.23 -18.62
C ILE A 149 29.81 8.64 -17.86
N ASP A 150 29.84 9.83 -17.28
CA ASP A 150 31.01 10.35 -16.56
C ASP A 150 31.28 9.58 -15.26
N ASN A 151 30.23 9.11 -14.57
CA ASN A 151 30.38 8.18 -13.45
C ASN A 151 30.98 6.85 -13.91
N PHE A 152 30.41 6.24 -14.96
CA PHE A 152 30.87 4.95 -15.46
C PHE A 152 32.31 5.00 -15.99
N LYS A 153 32.72 6.10 -16.63
CA LYS A 153 34.12 6.33 -17.04
C LYS A 153 35.10 6.37 -15.86
N ARG A 154 34.65 6.84 -14.69
CA ARG A 154 35.42 6.84 -13.45
C ARG A 154 35.40 5.50 -12.72
N GLY A 155 34.70 4.50 -13.25
CA GLY A 155 34.50 3.21 -12.57
C GLY A 155 33.53 3.31 -11.39
N GLU A 156 32.71 4.37 -11.35
CA GLU A 156 31.77 4.64 -10.27
C GLU A 156 30.34 4.42 -10.76
N ILE A 157 29.50 3.85 -9.90
CA ILE A 157 28.04 3.94 -10.02
C ILE A 157 27.53 4.99 -9.02
N TRP A 158 26.32 5.52 -9.21
CA TRP A 158 25.70 6.56 -8.37
C TRP A 158 25.51 6.14 -6.88
N THR A 159 25.97 4.95 -6.51
CA THR A 159 25.74 4.29 -5.24
C THR A 159 26.98 4.28 -4.33
N HIS A 160 28.09 4.93 -4.71
CA HIS A 160 29.23 5.19 -3.80
C HIS A 160 28.83 6.21 -2.72
N ILE A 161 27.93 5.80 -1.83
CA ILE A 161 27.33 6.62 -0.79
C ILE A 161 28.14 6.43 0.51
N PRO A 162 28.68 7.50 1.11
CA PRO A 162 29.37 7.42 2.40
C PRO A 162 28.47 6.85 3.50
N LEU A 163 29.03 6.01 4.38
CA LEU A 163 28.30 5.33 5.48
C LEU A 163 27.34 6.25 6.27
N PRO A 164 27.71 7.50 6.65
CA PRO A 164 26.83 8.37 7.44
C PRO A 164 25.54 8.80 6.73
N VAL A 165 25.50 8.80 5.39
CA VAL A 165 24.37 9.29 4.59
C VAL A 165 23.56 8.18 3.89
N ARG A 166 24.03 6.93 3.93
CA ARG A 166 23.34 5.76 3.32
C ARG A 166 21.88 5.60 3.72
N PRO A 167 21.49 5.76 5.00
CA PRO A 167 20.09 5.63 5.39
C PRO A 167 19.19 6.71 4.76
N ALA A 168 19.71 7.93 4.58
CA ALA A 168 18.96 9.04 3.99
C ALA A 168 18.80 8.88 2.47
N GLU A 169 19.85 8.45 1.77
CA GLU A 169 19.79 8.17 0.33
C GLU A 169 18.84 7.01 0.01
N SER A 170 18.92 5.91 0.78
CA SER A 170 18.00 4.78 0.65
C SER A 170 16.55 5.17 0.93
N ALA A 171 16.30 6.04 1.91
CA ALA A 171 14.96 6.59 2.15
C ALA A 171 14.44 7.42 0.97
N THR A 172 15.31 8.18 0.30
CA THR A 172 14.96 8.96 -0.91
C THR A 172 14.61 8.05 -2.08
N ILE A 173 15.43 7.03 -2.35
CA ILE A 173 15.17 6.07 -3.44
C ILE A 173 13.89 5.27 -3.17
N MET A 174 13.72 4.79 -1.94
CA MET A 174 12.48 4.12 -1.53
C MET A 174 11.26 5.04 -1.69
N THR A 175 11.35 6.32 -1.31
CA THR A 175 10.27 7.30 -1.49
C THR A 175 9.94 7.51 -2.97
N ASN A 176 10.95 7.54 -3.83
CA ASN A 176 10.75 7.61 -5.28
C ASN A 176 10.04 6.36 -5.82
N ASN A 177 10.46 5.16 -5.41
CA ASN A 177 9.82 3.91 -5.82
C ASN A 177 8.36 3.82 -5.32
N ILE A 178 8.09 4.24 -4.09
CA ILE A 178 6.73 4.36 -3.54
C ILE A 178 5.91 5.39 -4.35
N ARG A 179 6.49 6.54 -4.69
CA ARG A 179 5.84 7.58 -5.48
C ARG A 179 5.47 7.04 -6.86
N VAL A 180 6.37 6.32 -7.54
CA VAL A 180 6.09 5.69 -8.84
C VAL A 180 4.89 4.74 -8.74
N ILE A 181 4.81 3.93 -7.69
CA ILE A 181 3.65 3.04 -7.45
C ILE A 181 2.35 3.83 -7.33
N PHE A 182 2.34 4.91 -6.53
CA PHE A 182 1.12 5.71 -6.34
C PHE A 182 0.71 6.47 -7.60
N ILE A 183 1.66 6.98 -8.39
CA ILE A 183 1.35 7.64 -9.65
C ILE A 183 0.86 6.60 -10.68
N ALA A 184 1.49 5.42 -10.77
CA ALA A 184 1.04 4.34 -11.64
C ALA A 184 -0.37 3.87 -11.27
N LEU A 185 -0.71 3.82 -9.98
CA LEU A 185 -2.05 3.56 -9.48
C LEU A 185 -3.03 4.67 -9.88
N ALA A 186 -2.68 5.93 -9.62
CA ALA A 186 -3.51 7.09 -9.95
C ALA A 186 -3.76 7.19 -11.47
N GLY A 187 -2.77 6.79 -12.27
CA GLY A 187 -2.89 6.68 -13.72
C GLY A 187 -3.95 5.70 -14.20
N GLY A 188 -4.33 4.72 -13.36
CA GLY A 188 -5.48 3.86 -13.61
C GLY A 188 -6.79 4.63 -13.72
N MET A 189 -6.92 5.74 -12.99
CA MET A 189 -8.09 6.63 -13.08
C MET A 189 -8.15 7.39 -14.40
N LEU A 190 -7.04 7.49 -15.12
CA LEU A 190 -6.94 8.05 -16.48
C LEU A 190 -7.01 6.94 -17.54
N PHE A 191 -7.93 5.98 -17.34
CA PHE A 191 -8.12 4.82 -18.22
C PHE A 191 -6.86 3.96 -18.41
N GLY A 192 -5.92 4.02 -17.45
CA GLY A 192 -4.64 3.29 -17.50
C GLY A 192 -3.57 3.91 -18.42
N THR A 193 -3.86 5.00 -19.12
CA THR A 193 -2.92 5.61 -20.09
C THR A 193 -1.64 6.12 -19.42
N LEU A 194 -1.78 6.84 -18.30
CA LEU A 194 -0.63 7.31 -17.52
C LEU A 194 0.15 6.13 -16.92
N THR A 195 -0.51 5.04 -16.52
CA THR A 195 0.16 3.82 -16.06
C THR A 195 1.04 3.22 -17.14
N VAL A 196 0.52 3.11 -18.37
CA VAL A 196 1.29 2.62 -19.53
C VAL A 196 2.50 3.51 -19.79
N PHE A 197 2.29 4.84 -19.83
CA PHE A 197 3.37 5.80 -20.05
C PHE A 197 4.51 5.64 -19.02
N ILE A 198 4.16 5.53 -17.74
CA ILE A 198 5.16 5.38 -16.66
C ILE A 198 5.93 4.08 -16.79
N LEU A 199 5.26 2.95 -17.07
CA LEU A 199 5.93 1.66 -17.23
C LEU A 199 6.89 1.67 -18.43
N VAL A 200 6.46 2.22 -19.55
CA VAL A 200 7.28 2.34 -20.76
C VAL A 200 8.47 3.27 -20.51
N ALA A 201 8.25 4.44 -19.93
CA ALA A 201 9.31 5.41 -19.64
C ALA A 201 10.36 4.85 -18.67
N ASN A 202 9.94 4.14 -17.61
CA ASN A 202 10.88 3.49 -16.69
C ASN A 202 11.62 2.32 -17.37
N GLY A 203 10.93 1.57 -18.25
CA GLY A 203 11.56 0.54 -19.06
C GLY A 203 12.66 1.11 -19.95
N ILE A 204 12.35 2.16 -20.71
CA ILE A 204 13.32 2.89 -21.55
C ILE A 204 14.54 3.34 -20.73
N MET A 205 14.30 4.00 -19.60
CA MET A 205 15.34 4.51 -18.73
C MET A 205 16.26 3.38 -18.22
N LEU A 206 15.67 2.30 -17.70
CA LEU A 206 16.44 1.16 -17.19
C LEU A 206 17.24 0.49 -18.31
N GLY A 207 16.62 0.28 -19.48
CA GLY A 207 17.28 -0.29 -20.66
C GLY A 207 18.51 0.51 -21.07
N ALA A 208 18.38 1.84 -21.16
CA ALA A 208 19.48 2.72 -21.54
C ALA A 208 20.63 2.69 -20.51
N ILE A 209 20.32 2.72 -19.21
CA ILE A 209 21.32 2.63 -18.13
C ILE A 209 22.08 1.30 -18.18
N PHE A 210 21.38 0.18 -18.37
CA PHE A 210 22.01 -1.13 -18.50
C PHE A 210 22.87 -1.23 -19.77
N GLY A 211 22.45 -0.60 -20.87
CA GLY A 211 23.21 -0.57 -22.12
C GLY A 211 24.53 0.21 -21.95
N LEU A 212 24.47 1.37 -21.29
CA LEU A 212 25.67 2.13 -20.90
C LEU A 212 26.56 1.31 -19.95
N ALA A 213 25.97 0.66 -18.94
CA ALA A 213 26.73 -0.11 -17.96
C ALA A 213 27.49 -1.26 -18.63
N TRP A 214 26.89 -1.91 -19.62
CA TRP A 214 27.58 -2.92 -20.42
C TRP A 214 28.75 -2.31 -21.21
N ARG A 215 28.52 -1.22 -21.94
CA ARG A 215 29.56 -0.55 -22.76
C ARG A 215 30.77 -0.08 -21.96
N TYR A 216 30.53 0.39 -20.74
CA TYR A 216 31.58 0.92 -19.87
C TYR A 216 32.15 -0.12 -18.88
N ASN A 217 31.86 -1.41 -19.06
CA ASN A 217 32.28 -2.50 -18.16
C ASN A 217 31.82 -2.34 -16.70
N MET A 218 30.71 -1.62 -16.48
CA MET A 218 30.09 -1.34 -15.19
C MET A 218 28.90 -2.27 -14.87
N ILE A 219 28.63 -3.27 -15.71
CA ILE A 219 27.51 -4.19 -15.51
C ILE A 219 27.63 -5.01 -14.21
N THR A 220 28.83 -5.45 -13.85
CA THR A 220 29.05 -6.28 -12.64
C THR A 220 28.83 -5.48 -11.35
N PRO A 221 29.41 -4.28 -11.17
CA PRO A 221 29.07 -3.39 -10.05
C PRO A 221 27.57 -3.09 -9.98
N LEU A 222 26.96 -2.73 -11.11
CA LEU A 222 25.55 -2.37 -11.17
C LEU A 222 24.65 -3.56 -10.77
N LEU A 223 24.87 -4.73 -11.35
CA LEU A 223 24.12 -5.94 -11.02
C LEU A 223 24.36 -6.38 -9.58
N SER A 224 25.58 -6.25 -9.04
CA SER A 224 25.86 -6.59 -7.64
C SER A 224 25.07 -5.71 -6.69
N PHE A 225 25.02 -4.40 -6.98
CA PHE A 225 24.23 -3.47 -6.19
C PHE A 225 22.73 -3.81 -6.24
N ILE A 226 22.19 -4.02 -7.45
CA ILE A 226 20.75 -4.24 -7.65
C ILE A 226 20.30 -5.62 -7.16
N ALA A 227 21.14 -6.67 -7.27
CA ALA A 227 20.71 -8.06 -7.13
C ALA A 227 19.95 -8.36 -5.83
N GLY A 228 20.38 -7.78 -4.70
CA GLY A 228 19.77 -8.06 -3.39
C GLY A 228 18.30 -7.64 -3.29
N HIS A 229 17.94 -6.51 -3.90
CA HIS A 229 16.62 -5.87 -3.74
C HIS A 229 15.80 -5.81 -5.03
N GLY A 230 16.45 -5.79 -6.20
CA GLY A 230 15.84 -5.52 -7.49
C GLY A 230 14.72 -6.47 -7.90
N PHE A 231 14.79 -7.74 -7.49
CA PHE A 231 13.69 -8.70 -7.70
C PHE A 231 12.41 -8.27 -6.97
N ILE A 232 12.53 -7.77 -5.75
CA ILE A 232 11.39 -7.29 -4.97
C ILE A 232 10.87 -5.99 -5.60
N GLU A 233 11.74 -5.02 -5.86
CA GLU A 233 11.34 -3.72 -6.39
C GLU A 233 10.65 -3.81 -7.74
N LEU A 234 11.28 -4.48 -8.72
CA LEU A 234 10.69 -4.64 -10.05
C LEU A 234 9.36 -5.39 -9.99
N SER A 235 9.28 -6.44 -9.17
CA SER A 235 8.03 -7.20 -9.00
C SER A 235 6.92 -6.32 -8.40
N VAL A 236 7.25 -5.42 -7.47
CA VAL A 236 6.26 -4.48 -6.91
C VAL A 236 5.89 -3.39 -7.92
N ILE A 237 6.82 -2.89 -8.72
CA ILE A 237 6.53 -1.94 -9.82
C ILE A 237 5.55 -2.58 -10.81
N PHE A 238 5.77 -3.83 -11.22
CA PHE A 238 4.86 -4.53 -12.12
C PHE A 238 3.51 -4.81 -11.46
N LEU A 239 3.50 -5.12 -10.16
CA LEU A 239 2.25 -5.28 -9.40
C LEU A 239 1.45 -3.98 -9.40
N ALA A 240 2.09 -2.85 -9.08
CA ALA A 240 1.47 -1.53 -9.05
C ALA A 240 0.96 -1.10 -10.43
N GLY A 241 1.77 -1.30 -11.47
CA GLY A 241 1.38 -1.11 -12.86
C GLY A 241 0.15 -1.96 -13.22
N GLY A 242 0.16 -3.24 -12.84
CA GLY A 242 -0.98 -4.13 -13.03
C GLY A 242 -2.25 -3.66 -12.32
N VAL A 243 -2.11 -3.14 -11.09
CA VAL A 243 -3.25 -2.54 -10.38
C VAL A 243 -3.77 -1.29 -11.11
N GLY A 244 -2.89 -0.41 -11.60
CA GLY A 244 -3.27 0.74 -12.42
C GLY A 244 -4.01 0.33 -13.70
N LEU A 245 -3.52 -0.70 -14.41
CA LEU A 245 -4.20 -1.26 -15.58
C LEU A 245 -5.56 -1.89 -15.24
N MET A 246 -5.68 -2.57 -14.09
CA MET A 246 -6.96 -3.12 -13.60
C MET A 246 -7.99 -2.03 -13.32
N LEU A 247 -7.58 -0.90 -12.74
CA LEU A 247 -8.44 0.26 -12.52
C LEU A 247 -8.85 0.89 -13.86
N GLY A 248 -7.89 1.04 -14.78
CA GLY A 248 -8.15 1.55 -16.13
C GLY A 248 -9.11 0.64 -16.91
N ASP A 249 -8.98 -0.67 -16.77
CA ASP A 249 -9.87 -1.64 -17.40
C ASP A 249 -11.31 -1.52 -16.91
N ALA A 250 -11.50 -1.32 -15.59
CA ALA A 250 -12.82 -1.11 -15.02
C ALA A 250 -13.51 0.16 -15.57
N LEU A 251 -12.73 1.17 -15.97
CA LEU A 251 -13.24 2.39 -16.62
C LEU A 251 -13.53 2.21 -18.11
N LEU A 252 -12.66 1.48 -18.82
CA LEU A 252 -12.77 1.23 -20.26
C LEU A 252 -13.88 0.23 -20.58
N ARG A 253 -14.00 -0.83 -19.79
CA ARG A 253 -14.92 -1.95 -20.00
C ARG A 253 -15.78 -2.21 -18.74
N PRO A 254 -16.65 -1.26 -18.33
CA PRO A 254 -17.46 -1.40 -17.10
C PRO A 254 -18.58 -2.46 -17.21
N GLY A 255 -18.84 -2.97 -18.42
CA GLY A 255 -19.96 -3.88 -18.68
C GLY A 255 -21.31 -3.17 -18.47
N PRO A 256 -22.30 -3.80 -17.82
CA PRO A 256 -23.62 -3.20 -17.59
C PRO A 256 -23.65 -2.19 -16.43
N ARG A 257 -22.51 -1.93 -15.76
CA ARG A 257 -22.42 -1.05 -14.60
C ARG A 257 -22.03 0.36 -15.00
N SER A 258 -22.30 1.34 -14.14
CA SER A 258 -21.65 2.64 -14.29
C SER A 258 -20.14 2.52 -14.06
N ARG A 259 -19.35 3.44 -14.62
CA ARG A 259 -17.90 3.49 -14.40
C ARG A 259 -17.52 3.59 -12.92
N VAL A 260 -18.31 4.34 -12.15
CA VAL A 260 -18.11 4.54 -10.70
C VAL A 260 -18.34 3.24 -9.93
N GLU A 261 -19.40 2.50 -10.27
CA GLU A 261 -19.68 1.19 -9.68
C GLU A 261 -18.61 0.16 -10.04
N ALA A 262 -18.21 0.10 -11.31
CA ALA A 262 -17.16 -0.79 -11.78
C ALA A 262 -15.84 -0.55 -11.04
N LEU A 263 -15.44 0.72 -10.88
CA LEU A 263 -14.27 1.11 -10.07
C LEU A 263 -14.41 0.71 -8.61
N SER A 264 -15.57 0.94 -7.99
CA SER A 264 -15.81 0.62 -6.58
C SER A 264 -15.63 -0.87 -6.28
N LEU A 265 -15.97 -1.74 -7.24
CA LEU A 265 -15.79 -3.19 -7.11
C LEU A 265 -14.32 -3.63 -7.09
N VAL A 266 -13.44 -2.93 -7.80
CA VAL A 266 -12.00 -3.26 -7.88
C VAL A 266 -11.15 -2.46 -6.90
N ALA A 267 -11.63 -1.32 -6.40
CA ALA A 267 -10.89 -0.42 -5.50
C ALA A 267 -10.41 -1.13 -4.23
N GLY A 268 -11.27 -1.95 -3.60
CA GLY A 268 -10.90 -2.70 -2.40
C GLY A 268 -9.77 -3.72 -2.65
N LYS A 269 -9.69 -4.31 -3.85
CA LYS A 269 -8.57 -5.18 -4.25
C LYS A 269 -7.31 -4.36 -4.51
N ALA A 270 -7.44 -3.25 -5.22
CA ALA A 270 -6.34 -2.35 -5.56
C ALA A 270 -5.62 -1.84 -4.30
N ILE A 271 -6.35 -1.31 -3.32
CA ILE A 271 -5.78 -0.80 -2.06
C ILE A 271 -5.01 -1.90 -1.31
N ARG A 272 -5.59 -3.10 -1.22
CA ARG A 272 -4.93 -4.24 -0.57
C ARG A 272 -3.64 -4.67 -1.28
N LEU A 273 -3.63 -4.68 -2.61
CA LEU A 273 -2.44 -5.00 -3.38
C LEU A 273 -1.35 -3.93 -3.20
N VAL A 274 -1.72 -2.65 -3.19
CA VAL A 274 -0.79 -1.53 -2.95
C VAL A 274 -0.20 -1.59 -1.55
N ILE A 275 -1.01 -1.85 -0.52
CA ILE A 275 -0.51 -2.02 0.86
C ILE A 275 0.49 -3.17 0.93
N GLY A 276 0.19 -4.32 0.31
CA GLY A 276 1.12 -5.45 0.27
C GLY A 276 2.41 -5.15 -0.48
N GLY A 277 2.32 -4.42 -1.60
CA GLY A 277 3.49 -3.95 -2.36
C GLY A 277 4.35 -2.96 -1.58
N ALA A 278 3.74 -2.02 -0.86
CA ALA A 278 4.46 -1.06 -0.03
C ALA A 278 5.25 -1.75 1.11
N LEU A 279 4.67 -2.77 1.75
CA LEU A 279 5.39 -3.58 2.74
C LEU A 279 6.61 -4.30 2.15
N LEU A 280 6.49 -4.80 0.91
CA LEU A 280 7.62 -5.40 0.19
C LEU A 280 8.69 -4.37 -0.16
N LEU A 281 8.32 -3.14 -0.56
CA LEU A 281 9.30 -2.07 -0.79
C LEU A 281 10.07 -1.68 0.46
N VAL A 282 9.46 -1.71 1.65
CA VAL A 282 10.20 -1.47 2.90
C VAL A 282 11.30 -2.51 3.09
N ILE A 283 11.02 -3.78 2.76
CA ILE A 283 12.03 -4.86 2.79
C ILE A 283 13.12 -4.58 1.75
N ALA A 284 12.73 -4.21 0.53
CA ALA A 284 13.67 -3.89 -0.54
C ALA A 284 14.58 -2.71 -0.19
N GLY A 285 14.02 -1.59 0.29
CA GLY A 285 14.76 -0.42 0.73
C GLY A 285 15.69 -0.72 1.90
N THR A 286 15.31 -1.64 2.81
CA THR A 286 16.22 -2.11 3.86
C THR A 286 17.42 -2.86 3.26
N ILE A 287 17.21 -3.73 2.28
CA ILE A 287 18.31 -4.43 1.59
C ILE A 287 19.16 -3.42 0.78
N GLU A 288 18.53 -2.43 0.16
CA GLU A 288 19.20 -1.37 -0.58
C GLU A 288 20.08 -0.50 0.31
N GLY A 289 19.59 -0.04 1.47
CA GLY A 289 20.35 0.87 2.33
C GLY A 289 21.48 0.21 3.10
N PHE A 290 21.30 -1.06 3.50
CA PHE A 290 22.24 -1.73 4.41
C PHE A 290 23.11 -2.79 3.74
N PHE A 291 22.60 -3.51 2.74
CA PHE A 291 23.31 -4.64 2.13
C PHE A 291 23.90 -4.29 0.76
N SER A 292 23.15 -3.63 -0.10
CA SER A 292 23.57 -3.30 -1.47
C SER A 292 24.86 -2.43 -1.57
N PRO A 293 25.18 -1.54 -0.60
CA PRO A 293 26.42 -0.77 -0.58
C PRO A 293 27.57 -1.48 0.17
N ALA A 294 27.46 -2.79 0.41
CA ALA A 294 28.48 -3.61 1.07
C ALA A 294 29.57 -4.07 0.08
N TYR A 295 30.28 -3.11 -0.52
CA TYR A 295 31.30 -3.34 -1.56
C TYR A 295 32.50 -4.20 -1.12
N SER A 296 32.69 -4.40 0.19
CA SER A 296 33.70 -5.32 0.71
C SER A 296 33.35 -6.79 0.47
N LEU A 297 32.08 -7.09 0.19
CA LEU A 297 31.62 -8.44 -0.12
C LEU A 297 31.82 -8.76 -1.61
N PRO A 298 32.27 -9.97 -1.95
CA PRO A 298 32.40 -10.36 -3.34
C PRO A 298 31.03 -10.44 -4.05
N PRO A 299 30.96 -10.15 -5.37
CA PRO A 299 29.71 -10.11 -6.16
C PRO A 299 28.77 -11.31 -5.99
N TRP A 300 29.33 -12.52 -5.89
CA TRP A 300 28.54 -13.75 -5.75
C TRP A 300 27.66 -13.77 -4.49
N VAL A 301 28.05 -13.07 -3.41
CA VAL A 301 27.24 -12.95 -2.19
C VAL A 301 25.97 -12.18 -2.49
N HIS A 302 26.09 -11.06 -3.21
CA HIS A 302 24.95 -10.25 -3.64
C HIS A 302 24.01 -11.04 -4.55
N TYR A 303 24.56 -11.82 -5.49
CA TYR A 303 23.77 -12.68 -6.36
C TYR A 303 23.06 -13.80 -5.61
N THR A 304 23.71 -14.38 -4.59
CA THR A 304 23.11 -15.44 -3.76
C THR A 304 21.95 -14.88 -2.93
N VAL A 305 22.14 -13.72 -2.32
CA VAL A 305 21.06 -13.03 -1.58
C VAL A 305 19.92 -12.65 -2.53
N GLY A 306 20.23 -12.13 -3.72
CA GLY A 306 19.25 -11.82 -4.75
C GLY A 306 18.45 -13.03 -5.23
N LEU A 307 19.12 -14.16 -5.45
CA LEU A 307 18.45 -15.41 -5.81
C LEU A 307 17.56 -15.90 -4.67
N LEU A 308 18.02 -15.82 -3.43
CA LEU A 308 17.24 -16.19 -2.26
C LEU A 308 16.00 -15.30 -2.11
N THR A 309 16.12 -13.98 -2.26
CA THR A 309 14.99 -13.06 -2.19
C THR A 309 13.98 -13.33 -3.31
N ALA A 310 14.45 -13.62 -4.53
CA ALA A 310 13.61 -14.03 -5.65
C ALA A 310 12.85 -15.34 -5.34
N VAL A 311 13.55 -16.38 -4.89
CA VAL A 311 12.95 -17.69 -4.55
C VAL A 311 11.91 -17.54 -3.44
N LEU A 312 12.22 -16.77 -2.39
CA LEU A 312 11.29 -16.53 -1.29
C LEU A 312 10.07 -15.73 -1.75
N LEU A 313 10.25 -14.67 -2.52
CA LEU A 313 9.16 -13.84 -3.04
C LEU A 313 8.23 -14.63 -3.95
N TYR A 314 8.78 -15.29 -4.97
CA TYR A 314 7.98 -16.03 -5.94
C TYR A 314 7.39 -17.30 -5.34
N GLY A 315 8.12 -18.00 -4.45
CA GLY A 315 7.57 -19.10 -3.67
C GLY A 315 6.38 -18.65 -2.81
N TYR A 316 6.51 -17.52 -2.13
CA TYR A 316 5.42 -16.91 -1.36
C TYR A 316 4.22 -16.57 -2.24
N TRP A 317 4.41 -15.85 -3.35
CA TRP A 317 3.33 -15.48 -4.26
C TRP A 317 2.64 -16.67 -4.92
N LEU A 318 3.38 -17.72 -5.26
CA LEU A 318 2.83 -18.91 -5.91
C LEU A 318 2.10 -19.82 -4.93
N PHE A 319 2.67 -20.09 -3.75
CA PHE A 319 2.20 -21.17 -2.87
C PHE A 319 1.47 -20.70 -1.62
N ALA A 320 1.74 -19.51 -1.08
CA ALA A 320 1.14 -19.08 0.18
C ALA A 320 -0.39 -18.90 0.05
N GLY A 321 -1.10 -19.29 1.12
CA GLY A 321 -2.55 -19.18 1.21
C GLY A 321 -3.33 -20.11 0.27
N ARG A 322 -2.71 -21.08 -0.41
CA ARG A 322 -3.47 -22.13 -1.12
C ARG A 322 -4.24 -23.00 -0.13
N GLU A 323 -5.50 -23.27 -0.41
CA GLU A 323 -6.25 -24.29 0.34
C GLU A 323 -5.78 -25.64 -0.17
N ARG A 324 -5.35 -26.53 0.74
CA ARG A 324 -5.24 -27.94 0.39
C ARG A 324 -6.65 -28.36 -0.04
N LYS A 325 -6.81 -28.77 -1.30
CA LYS A 325 -7.97 -29.57 -1.69
C LYS A 325 -8.03 -30.71 -0.68
N ARG A 326 -9.06 -30.74 0.16
CA ARG A 326 -9.41 -31.98 0.86
C ARG A 326 -9.84 -32.90 -0.27
N GLU A 327 -9.00 -33.89 -0.58
CA GLU A 327 -9.42 -35.04 -1.36
C GLU A 327 -10.59 -35.65 -0.58
N ALA A 328 -11.76 -35.62 -1.22
CA ALA A 328 -13.01 -36.15 -0.69
C ALA A 328 -13.23 -37.55 -1.24
#